data_AF-A0A518EQE3-F1
#
_entry.id   AF-A0A518EQE3-F1
#
_cell.length_a   1.000
_cell.length_b   1.000
_cell.length_c   1.000
_cell.angle_alpha   90.00
_cell.angle_beta   90.00
_cell.angle_gamma   90.00
#
_symmetry.space_group_name_H-M   'P 1'
#
loop_
_entity.id
_entity.type
_entity.pdbx_description
1 polymer ?
#
loop_
_entity_poly.entity_id
_entity_poly.type
_entity_poly.pdbx_seq_one_letter_code
_entity_poly.pdbx_strand_id
1 'polypeptide(L)'
;MSFHDPEADVAAAERRSQTRNDSEQRGRISLQAGDVDVRVENESPAGLFVVLDEALEVDVRWQTDEGERRSRARLKRVTTLPGQQSGWGLELIGQERCA
;
A
#
# COMPACT_ATOMS: atom_id res chain seq x y z
N MET A 1 -21.62 24.64 23.04
CA MET A 1 -21.07 24.84 21.69
C MET A 1 -19.58 24.58 21.78
N SER A 2 -19.09 23.50 21.21
CA SER A 2 -17.65 23.18 21.24
C SER A 2 -16.94 24.03 20.20
N PHE A 3 -15.94 24.79 20.65
CA PHE A 3 -15.08 25.58 19.79
C PHE A 3 -14.20 24.61 18.99
N HIS A 4 -14.43 24.58 17.67
CA HIS A 4 -13.51 23.95 16.75
C HIS A 4 -12.32 24.90 16.61
N ASP A 5 -11.17 24.47 17.14
CA ASP A 5 -9.93 25.24 17.10
C ASP A 5 -9.21 24.92 15.78
N PRO A 6 -9.26 25.81 14.77
CA PRO A 6 -8.66 25.55 13.47
C PRO A 6 -7.13 25.43 13.54
N GLU A 7 -6.49 25.94 14.61
CA GLU A 7 -5.04 25.82 14.80
C GLU A 7 -4.64 24.39 15.17
N ALA A 8 -5.52 23.65 15.86
CA ALA A 8 -5.29 22.24 16.17
C ALA A 8 -5.27 21.35 14.91
N ASP A 9 -6.12 21.68 13.92
CA ASP A 9 -6.17 20.98 12.63
C ASP A 9 -4.99 21.33 11.74
N VAL A 10 -4.53 22.59 11.75
CA VAL A 10 -3.33 23.02 11.04
C VAL A 10 -2.08 22.35 11.64
N ALA A 11 -1.95 22.31 12.97
CA ALA A 11 -0.84 21.63 13.63
C ALA A 11 -0.84 20.11 13.38
N ALA A 12 -2.01 19.48 13.25
CA ALA A 12 -2.12 18.06 12.88
C ALA A 12 -1.78 17.81 11.40
N ALA A 13 -2.20 18.70 10.50
CA ALA A 13 -1.87 18.64 9.08
C ALA A 13 -0.38 18.89 8.82
N GLU A 14 0.23 19.83 9.53
CA GLU A 14 1.67 20.13 9.45
C GLU A 14 2.53 19.01 10.05
N ARG A 15 2.13 18.42 11.19
CA ARG A 15 2.82 17.23 11.73
C ARG A 15 2.75 16.04 10.77
N ARG A 16 1.63 15.84 10.08
CA ARG A 16 1.48 14.81 9.04
C ARG A 16 2.29 15.13 7.77
N SER A 17 2.47 16.42 7.46
CA SER A 17 3.33 16.88 6.36
C SER A 17 4.82 16.73 6.67
N GLN A 18 5.23 16.96 7.92
CA GLN A 18 6.63 16.83 8.35
C GLN A 18 7.11 15.39 8.44
N THR A 19 6.23 14.41 8.64
CA THR A 19 6.62 13.00 8.49
C THR A 19 6.82 12.58 7.02
N ARG A 20 6.49 13.46 6.07
CA ARG A 20 6.44 13.17 4.63
C ARG A 20 7.72 13.52 3.88
N ASN A 21 8.80 13.88 4.59
CA ASN A 21 10.00 14.42 3.94
C ASN A 21 11.29 13.61 4.13
N ASP A 22 11.25 12.44 4.76
CA ASP A 22 12.41 11.56 4.82
C ASP A 22 12.25 10.42 3.80
N SER A 23 12.74 10.72 2.59
CA SER A 23 12.92 9.82 1.45
C SER A 23 11.63 9.21 0.87
N GLU A 24 11.09 9.82 -0.20
CA GLU A 24 10.21 9.09 -1.11
C GLU A 24 11.00 7.93 -1.73
N GLN A 25 10.85 6.74 -1.16
CA GLN A 25 11.55 5.54 -1.61
C GLN A 25 10.84 4.95 -2.83
N ARG A 26 11.60 4.80 -3.92
CA ARG A 26 11.08 4.15 -5.13
C ARG A 26 11.10 2.64 -4.93
N GLY A 27 9.96 2.02 -5.19
CA GLY A 27 9.78 0.58 -5.11
C GLY A 27 9.15 0.00 -6.37
N ARG A 28 9.36 -1.29 -6.59
CA ARG A 28 8.71 -2.13 -7.59
C ARG A 28 8.05 -3.29 -6.89
N ILE A 29 6.79 -3.53 -7.23
CA ILE A 29 6.04 -4.73 -6.81
C ILE A 29 5.99 -5.66 -8.01
N SER A 30 6.31 -6.92 -7.80
CA SER A 30 6.12 -8.00 -8.77
C SER A 30 5.17 -9.02 -8.15
N LEU A 31 4.09 -9.34 -8.85
CA LEU A 31 3.23 -10.44 -8.45
C LEU A 31 4.07 -11.73 -8.55
N GLN A 32 4.22 -12.45 -7.44
CA GLN A 32 4.94 -13.73 -7.46
C GLN A 32 4.08 -14.84 -8.06
N ALA A 33 2.77 -14.73 -7.90
CA ALA A 33 1.85 -15.69 -8.44
C ALA A 33 1.80 -15.56 -9.97
N GLY A 34 1.85 -16.70 -10.66
CA GLY A 34 1.42 -16.80 -12.04
C GLY A 34 -0.08 -16.55 -12.12
N ASP A 35 -0.83 -17.50 -12.66
CA ASP A 35 -2.30 -17.39 -12.60
C ASP A 35 -2.75 -17.56 -11.14
N VAL A 36 -3.67 -16.68 -10.71
CA VAL A 36 -4.31 -16.74 -9.40
C VAL A 36 -5.76 -17.14 -9.63
N ASP A 37 -6.17 -18.23 -9.00
CA ASP A 37 -7.57 -18.62 -9.01
C ASP A 37 -8.40 -17.60 -8.21
N VAL A 38 -9.44 -17.07 -8.84
CA VAL A 38 -10.35 -16.10 -8.25
C VAL A 38 -11.78 -16.54 -8.47
N ARG A 39 -12.65 -16.18 -7.53
CA ARG A 39 -14.09 -16.29 -7.72
C ARG A 39 -14.64 -14.96 -8.21
N VAL A 40 -15.28 -14.96 -9.38
CA VAL A 40 -16.02 -13.79 -9.86
C VAL A 40 -17.37 -13.75 -9.14
N GLU A 41 -17.63 -12.69 -8.36
CA GLU A 41 -18.89 -12.52 -7.64
C GLU A 41 -19.87 -11.60 -8.39
N ASN A 42 -19.36 -10.67 -9.19
CA ASN A 42 -20.20 -9.80 -10.01
C ASN A 42 -19.49 -9.45 -11.33
N GLU A 43 -20.25 -9.46 -12.42
CA GLU A 43 -19.81 -9.07 -13.74
C GLU A 43 -20.73 -7.99 -14.29
N SER A 44 -20.14 -6.93 -14.84
CA SER A 44 -20.86 -5.86 -15.51
C SER A 44 -20.06 -5.34 -16.71
N PRO A 45 -20.68 -4.58 -17.63
CA PRO A 45 -19.95 -3.90 -18.70
C PRO A 45 -18.87 -2.92 -18.20
N ALA A 46 -18.97 -2.45 -16.95
CA ALA A 46 -18.00 -1.54 -16.34
C ALA A 46 -16.81 -2.26 -15.68
N GLY A 47 -16.89 -3.59 -15.51
CA GLY A 47 -15.83 -4.40 -14.92
C GLY A 47 -16.32 -5.59 -14.09
N LEU A 48 -15.35 -6.27 -13.49
CA LEU A 48 -15.53 -7.46 -12.65
C LEU A 48 -15.25 -7.15 -11.19
N PHE A 49 -16.05 -7.71 -10.30
CA PHE A 49 -15.73 -7.84 -8.88
C PHE A 49 -15.36 -9.29 -8.60
N VAL A 50 -14.11 -9.49 -8.16
CA VAL A 50 -13.54 -10.81 -7.87
C VAL A 50 -13.13 -10.90 -6.41
N VAL A 51 -13.30 -12.08 -5.84
CA VAL A 51 -12.86 -12.43 -4.50
C VAL A 51 -11.75 -13.47 -4.60
N LEU A 52 -10.71 -13.25 -3.81
CA LEU A 52 -9.57 -14.16 -3.68
C LEU A 52 -9.83 -15.08 -2.50
N ASP A 53 -9.70 -16.39 -2.70
CA ASP A 53 -9.82 -17.37 -1.62
C ASP A 53 -8.56 -17.40 -0.72
N GLU A 54 -7.42 -16.97 -1.28
CA GLU A 54 -6.14 -16.86 -0.59
C GLU A 54 -5.59 -15.44 -0.64
N ALA A 55 -4.74 -15.10 0.32
CA ALA A 55 -4.10 -13.78 0.34
C ALA A 55 -3.08 -13.66 -0.80
N LEU A 56 -3.17 -12.59 -1.60
CA LEU A 56 -2.24 -12.35 -2.69
C LEU A 56 -0.84 -12.04 -2.16
N GLU A 57 0.11 -12.94 -2.40
CA GLU A 57 1.51 -12.75 -2.06
C GLU A 57 2.29 -12.12 -3.22
N VAL A 58 3.16 -11.16 -2.89
CA VAL A 58 3.94 -10.38 -3.85
C VAL A 58 5.40 -10.27 -3.42
N ASP A 59 6.28 -10.19 -4.41
CA ASP A 59 7.66 -9.77 -4.22
C ASP A 59 7.73 -8.25 -4.27
N VAL A 60 8.25 -7.63 -3.22
CA VAL A 60 8.47 -6.19 -3.15
C VAL A 60 9.96 -5.93 -3.15
N ARG A 61 10.41 -5.03 -4.02
CA ARG A 61 11.77 -4.51 -4.07
C ARG A 61 11.72 -2.99 -3.92
N TRP A 62 12.54 -2.43 -3.04
CA TRP A 62 12.59 -0.98 -2.85
C TRP A 62 13.99 -0.50 -2.46
N GLN A 63 14.31 0.74 -2.86
CA GLN A 63 15.59 1.35 -2.55
C GLN A 63 15.53 2.03 -1.18
N THR A 64 16.53 1.74 -0.34
CA THR A 64 16.81 2.47 0.91
C THR A 64 18.20 3.09 0.86
N ASP A 65 18.53 3.93 1.84
CA ASP A 65 19.88 4.50 2.00
C ASP A 65 20.96 3.43 2.22
N GLU A 66 20.58 2.28 2.77
CA GLU A 66 21.46 1.13 3.04
C GLU A 66 21.62 0.19 1.82
N GLY A 67 20.90 0.43 0.72
CA GLY A 67 20.87 -0.46 -0.45
C GLY A 67 19.46 -0.90 -0.87
N GLU A 68 19.40 -1.79 -1.87
CA GLU A 68 18.14 -2.40 -2.32
C GLU A 68 17.66 -3.41 -1.28
N ARG A 69 16.38 -3.32 -0.89
CA ARG A 69 15.72 -4.30 -0.03
C ARG A 69 14.72 -5.11 -0.84
N ARG A 70 14.65 -6.40 -0.54
CA ARG A 70 13.66 -7.33 -1.10
C ARG A 70 12.91 -8.02 0.04
N SER A 71 11.60 -8.16 -0.11
CA SER A 71 10.77 -8.93 0.82
C SER A 71 9.60 -9.55 0.10
N ARG A 72 9.09 -10.66 0.63
CA ARG A 72 7.73 -11.11 0.31
C ARG A 72 6.73 -10.35 1.17
N ALA A 73 5.53 -10.13 0.65
CA ALA A 73 4.46 -9.45 1.35
C ALA A 73 3.07 -9.95 0.92
N ARG A 74 2.07 -9.87 1.81
CA ARG A 74 0.65 -10.09 1.49
C ARG A 74 -0.06 -8.77 1.25
N LEU A 75 -0.87 -8.70 0.20
CA LEU A 75 -1.80 -7.59 -0.01
C LEU A 75 -2.91 -7.65 1.05
N LYS A 76 -3.06 -6.57 1.82
CA LYS A 76 -4.12 -6.43 2.85
C LYS A 76 -5.31 -5.64 2.36
N ARG A 77 -5.05 -4.53 1.66
CA ARG A 77 -6.10 -3.64 1.16
C ARG A 77 -5.60 -2.80 0.01
N VAL A 78 -6.49 -2.49 -0.90
CA VAL A 78 -6.33 -1.39 -1.86
C VAL A 78 -7.16 -0.23 -1.32
N THR A 79 -6.60 0.97 -1.28
CA THR A 79 -7.29 2.15 -0.76
C THR A 79 -7.08 3.31 -1.69
N THR A 80 -8.19 3.93 -2.09
CA THR A 80 -8.20 5.20 -2.82
C THR A 80 -8.66 6.27 -1.84
N LEU A 81 -7.79 7.25 -1.56
CA LEU A 81 -8.17 8.40 -0.75
C LEU A 81 -8.69 9.52 -1.66
N PRO A 82 -9.80 10.21 -1.29
CA PRO A 82 -10.31 11.33 -2.08
C PRO A 82 -9.23 12.38 -2.35
N GLY A 83 -8.99 12.69 -3.62
CA GLY A 83 -7.97 13.67 -4.04
C GLY A 83 -6.52 13.18 -3.98
N GLN A 84 -6.26 11.90 -3.69
CA GLN A 84 -4.92 11.31 -3.75
C GLN A 84 -4.84 10.11 -4.69
N GLN A 85 -3.62 9.69 -4.99
CA GLN A 85 -3.35 8.49 -5.75
C GLN A 85 -3.82 7.24 -4.97
N SER A 86 -4.23 6.21 -5.71
CA SER A 86 -4.57 4.91 -5.12
C SER A 86 -3.31 4.23 -4.59
N GLY A 87 -3.42 3.60 -3.42
CA GLY A 87 -2.30 2.92 -2.76
C GLY A 87 -2.64 1.48 -2.35
N TRP A 88 -1.60 0.65 -2.19
CA TRP A 88 -1.70 -0.74 -1.76
C TRP A 88 -1.09 -0.89 -0.36
N GLY A 89 -1.86 -1.43 0.58
CA GLY A 89 -1.37 -1.79 1.90
C GLY A 89 -0.83 -3.22 1.89
N LEU A 90 0.45 -3.39 2.23
CA LEU A 90 1.14 -4.67 2.24
C LEU A 90 1.58 -5.05 3.66
N GLU A 91 1.50 -6.34 4.00
CA GLU A 91 2.08 -6.93 5.22
C GLU A 91 3.31 -7.75 4.84
N LEU A 92 4.51 -7.39 5.35
CA LEU A 92 5.75 -8.11 5.02
C LEU A 92 5.78 -9.50 5.69
N ILE A 93 6.25 -10.51 4.96
CA ILE A 93 6.30 -11.92 5.39
C ILE A 93 7.70 -12.44 5.18
N GLY A 94 8.46 -12.55 6.27
CA GLY A 94 9.87 -12.94 6.22
C GLY A 94 10.73 -11.82 5.66
N GLN A 95 11.36 -11.03 6.54
CA GLN A 95 12.40 -10.10 6.12
C GLN A 95 13.72 -10.85 6.00
N GLU A 96 14.20 -11.04 4.78
CA GLU A 96 15.60 -11.41 4.53
C GLU A 96 16.35 -10.13 4.13
N ARG A 97 17.45 -9.82 4.82
CA ARG A 97 18.38 -8.77 4.36
C ARG A 97 19.25 -9.38 3.27
N CYS A 98 19.25 -8.78 2.07
CA CYS A 98 20.29 -9.09 1.09
C CYS A 98 21.62 -8.49 1.59
N ALA A 99 22.67 -9.31 1.53
CA ALA A 99 24.05 -8.94 1.90
C ALA A 99 24.71 -8.07 0.83
#